data_AF-A0A920AD09-F1
#
_entry.id   AF-A0A920AD09-F1
#
_cell.length_a   1.000
_cell.length_b   1.000
_cell.length_c   1.000
_cell.angle_alpha   90.00
_cell.angle_beta   90.00
_cell.angle_gamma   90.00
#
_symmetry.space_group_name_H-M   'P 1'
#
loop_
_entity.id
_entity.type
_entity.pdbx_description
1 polymer ?
#
loop_
_entity_poly.entity_id
_entity_poly.type
_entity_poly.pdbx_seq_one_letter_code
_entity_poly.pdbx_strand_id
1 'polypeptide(L)'
;MKDDPQFMSKVKDYLSDDKVESVVALCDRSSSPVANMVAKGALIDNGSIKDVQDAMERQGNLEVYKLEHNLASLATIAGAAPMIGF
;
A
#
# COMPACT_ATOMS: atom_id res chain seq x y z
N MET A 1 9.05 4.57 9.14
CA MET A 1 7.78 4.43 8.40
C MET A 1 6.74 5.22 9.16
N LYS A 2 6.23 6.32 8.59
CA LYS A 2 5.12 7.05 9.19
C LYS A 2 3.87 6.48 8.55
N ASP A 3 3.34 5.42 9.15
CA ASP A 3 1.96 5.02 8.92
C ASP A 3 1.12 6.19 9.38
N ASP A 4 0.75 7.09 8.47
CA ASP A 4 0.08 8.34 8.81
C ASP A 4 -1.29 7.97 9.41
N PRO A 5 -1.49 8.04 10.73
CA PRO A 5 -2.74 7.56 11.34
C PRO A 5 -3.93 8.42 10.89
N GLN A 6 -3.63 9.63 10.43
CA GLN A 6 -4.58 10.55 9.83
C GLN A 6 -5.10 10.06 8.47
N PHE A 7 -4.32 9.27 7.72
CA PHE A 7 -4.76 8.68 6.45
C PHE A 7 -5.90 7.70 6.69
N MET A 8 -5.71 6.73 7.59
CA MET A 8 -6.75 5.73 7.88
C MET A 8 -8.01 6.34 8.49
N SER A 9 -7.86 7.36 9.35
CA SER A 9 -9.01 8.09 9.87
C SER A 9 -9.82 8.73 8.73
N LYS A 10 -9.16 9.45 7.81
CA LYS A 10 -9.82 10.10 6.67
C LYS A 10 -10.44 9.12 5.70
N VAL A 11 -9.76 8.02 5.39
CA VAL A 11 -10.29 6.94 4.55
C VAL A 11 -11.59 6.40 5.16
N LYS A 12 -11.60 6.13 6.47
CA LYS A 12 -12.79 5.63 7.16
C LYS A 12 -13.94 6.64 7.15
N ASP A 13 -13.65 7.93 7.31
CA ASP A 13 -14.66 8.99 7.18
C ASP A 13 -15.24 9.03 5.76
N TYR A 14 -14.39 9.01 4.72
CA TYR A 14 -14.85 9.03 3.33
C TYR A 14 -15.61 7.78 2.92
N LEU A 15 -15.24 6.59 3.43
CA LEU A 15 -16.02 5.36 3.23
C LEU A 15 -17.38 5.42 3.93
N SER A 16 -17.45 6.04 5.12
CA SER A 16 -18.72 6.21 5.85
C SER A 16 -19.67 7.17 5.15
N ASP A 17 -19.11 8.10 4.37
CA ASP A 17 -19.82 9.10 3.57
C ASP A 17 -20.07 8.62 2.12
N ASP A 18 -19.69 7.37 1.78
CA ASP A 18 -19.79 6.76 0.44
C ASP A 18 -19.04 7.54 -0.67
N LYS A 19 -18.03 8.34 -0.29
CA LYS A 19 -17.27 9.22 -1.19
C LYS A 19 -16.04 8.54 -1.76
N VAL A 20 -16.24 7.58 -2.66
CA VAL A 20 -15.15 6.84 -3.35
C VAL A 20 -14.16 7.78 -4.06
N GLU A 21 -14.63 8.85 -4.72
CA GLU A 21 -13.76 9.83 -5.38
C GLU A 21 -12.82 10.55 -4.41
N SER A 22 -13.29 10.83 -3.19
CA SER A 22 -12.47 11.47 -2.15
C SER A 22 -11.42 10.52 -1.60
N VAL A 23 -11.74 9.23 -1.49
CA VAL A 23 -10.78 8.18 -1.13
C VAL A 23 -9.68 8.10 -2.18
N VAL A 24 -10.02 8.04 -3.46
CA VAL A 24 -9.04 7.97 -4.55
C VAL A 24 -8.15 9.22 -4.56
N ALA A 25 -8.71 10.41 -4.43
CA ALA A 25 -7.94 11.66 -4.35
C ALA A 25 -7.01 11.73 -3.12
N LEU A 26 -7.41 11.13 -1.99
CA LEU A 26 -6.56 11.02 -0.80
C LEU A 26 -5.42 10.01 -1.03
N CYS A 27 -5.72 8.89 -1.70
CA CYS A 27 -4.73 7.88 -2.07
C CYS A 27 -3.71 8.42 -3.08
N ASP A 28 -4.13 9.22 -4.05
CA ASP A 28 -3.22 9.89 -5.00
C ASP A 28 -2.24 10.83 -4.31
N ARG A 29 -2.68 11.49 -3.23
CA ARG A 29 -1.82 12.37 -2.41
C ARG A 29 -0.89 11.60 -1.49
N SER A 30 -1.20 10.35 -1.19
CA SER A 30 -0.46 9.51 -0.25
C SER A 30 0.00 8.25 -0.96
N SER A 31 1.13 8.30 -1.67
CA SER A 31 1.68 7.18 -2.45
C SER A 31 2.27 6.06 -1.58
N SER A 32 1.55 5.64 -0.54
CA SER A 32 1.89 4.59 0.40
C SER A 32 1.33 3.24 -0.09
N PRO A 33 1.98 2.10 0.20
CA PRO A 33 1.41 0.78 -0.07
C PRO A 33 -0.02 0.63 0.46
N VAL A 34 -0.27 1.16 1.66
CA VAL A 34 -1.60 1.16 2.29
C VAL A 34 -2.63 1.92 1.46
N ALA A 35 -2.23 3.03 0.84
CA ALA A 35 -3.12 3.81 -0.01
C ALA A 35 -3.41 3.14 -1.36
N ASN A 36 -2.43 2.47 -1.96
CA ASN A 36 -2.65 1.69 -3.16
C ASN A 36 -3.61 0.51 -2.92
N MET A 37 -3.49 -0.17 -1.77
CA MET A 37 -4.45 -1.20 -1.36
C MET A 37 -5.86 -0.63 -1.21
N VAL A 38 -6.01 0.46 -0.45
CA VAL A 38 -7.31 1.11 -0.24
C VAL A 38 -7.93 1.62 -1.54
N ALA A 39 -7.14 2.24 -2.43
CA ALA A 39 -7.62 2.70 -3.73
C ALA A 39 -8.14 1.54 -4.59
N LYS A 40 -7.42 0.41 -4.60
CA LYS A 40 -7.85 -0.82 -5.28
C LYS A 40 -9.15 -1.38 -4.70
N GLY A 41 -9.31 -1.35 -3.38
CA GLY A 41 -10.54 -1.76 -2.71
C GLY A 41 -11.72 -0.83 -2.99
N ALA A 42 -11.50 0.49 -2.97
CA ALA A 42 -12.52 1.51 -3.22
C ALA A 42 -13.02 1.51 -4.68
N LEU A 43 -12.18 1.10 -5.64
CA LEU A 43 -12.60 0.92 -7.04
C LEU A 43 -13.52 -0.29 -7.25
N ILE A 44 -13.56 -1.23 -6.30
CA ILE A 44 -14.45 -2.39 -6.32
C ILE A 44 -15.72 -2.02 -5.54
N ASP A 45 -16.48 -1.08 -6.10
CA ASP A 45 -17.72 -0.57 -5.52
C ASP A 45 -18.89 -1.58 -5.61
N ASN A 46 -18.88 -2.42 -6.63
CA ASN A 46 -19.97 -3.38 -6.94
C ASN A 46 -19.61 -4.85 -6.66
N GLY A 47 -18.50 -5.10 -5.98
CA GLY A 47 -18.05 -6.46 -5.60
C GLY A 47 -18.52 -6.84 -4.19
N SER A 48 -18.54 -8.13 -3.89
CA SER A 48 -18.75 -8.56 -2.49
C SER A 48 -17.57 -8.07 -1.63
N ILE A 49 -17.80 -7.83 -0.34
CA ILE A 49 -16.72 -7.48 0.63
C ILE A 49 -15.55 -8.48 0.52
N LYS A 50 -15.87 -9.73 0.17
CA LYS A 50 -14.89 -10.79 -0.07
C LYS A 50 -13.99 -10.53 -1.29
N ASP A 51 -14.54 -9.99 -2.38
CA ASP A 51 -13.78 -9.64 -3.59
C ASP A 51 -12.87 -8.42 -3.33
N VAL A 52 -13.39 -7.44 -2.57
CA VAL A 52 -12.62 -6.26 -2.12
C VAL A 52 -11.43 -6.70 -1.26
N GLN A 53 -11.68 -7.60 -0.30
CA GLN A 53 -10.66 -8.14 0.58
C GLN A 53 -9.61 -8.97 -0.18
N ASP A 54 -10.04 -9.89 -1.06
CA ASP A 54 -9.14 -10.70 -1.90
C ASP A 54 -8.27 -9.82 -2.80
N ALA A 55 -8.84 -8.76 -3.39
CA ALA A 55 -8.10 -7.83 -4.25
C ALA A 55 -7.07 -7.01 -3.45
N MET A 56 -7.45 -6.52 -2.27
CA MET A 56 -6.54 -5.81 -1.36
C MET A 56 -5.42 -6.72 -0.87
N GLU A 57 -5.73 -7.96 -0.49
CA GLU A 57 -4.74 -8.93 -0.01
C GLU A 57 -3.73 -9.29 -1.10
N ARG A 58 -4.20 -9.51 -2.33
CA ARG A 58 -3.30 -9.72 -3.49
C ARG A 58 -2.41 -8.52 -3.76
N GLN A 59 -2.95 -7.31 -3.69
CA GLN A 59 -2.18 -6.08 -3.90
C GLN A 59 -1.13 -5.90 -2.79
N GLY A 60 -1.49 -6.15 -1.54
CA GLY A 60 -0.58 -6.11 -0.40
C GLY A 60 0.56 -7.13 -0.53
N ASN A 61 0.23 -8.36 -0.93
CA ASN A 61 1.24 -9.41 -1.14
C ASN A 61 2.24 -9.04 -2.25
N LEU A 62 1.77 -8.40 -3.33
CA LEU A 62 2.64 -7.86 -4.38
C LEU A 62 3.56 -6.73 -3.89
N GLU A 63 3.06 -5.83 -3.05
CA GLU A 63 3.86 -4.75 -2.47
C GLU A 63 4.88 -5.28 -1.45
N VAL A 64 4.50 -6.25 -0.61
CA VAL A 64 5.43 -6.96 0.29
C VAL A 64 6.51 -7.66 -0.52
N TYR A 65 6.15 -8.40 -1.57
CA TYR A 65 7.12 -9.06 -2.44
C TYR A 65 8.10 -8.07 -3.08
N LYS A 66 7.63 -6.91 -3.53
CA LYS A 66 8.50 -5.83 -4.03
C LYS A 66 9.43 -5.28 -2.95
N LEU A 67 8.94 -5.11 -1.72
CA LEU A 67 9.75 -4.66 -0.60
C LEU A 67 10.82 -5.70 -0.24
N GLU A 68 10.46 -6.98 -0.20
CA GLU A 68 11.38 -8.10 0.05
C GLU A 68 12.45 -8.22 -1.03
N HIS A 69 12.07 -8.10 -2.31
CA HIS A 69 13.03 -8.19 -3.41
C HIS A 69 14.02 -7.01 -3.42
N ASN A 70 13.53 -5.79 -3.17
CA ASN A 70 14.39 -4.60 -3.07
C ASN A 70 15.26 -4.66 -1.80
N LEU A 71 14.75 -5.17 -0.67
CA LEU A 71 15.56 -5.39 0.53
C LEU A 71 16.61 -6.48 0.33
N ALA A 72 16.29 -7.59 -0.32
CA ALA A 72 17.24 -8.66 -0.63
C ALA A 72 18.33 -8.17 -1.61
N SER A 73 17.97 -7.36 -2.60
CA SER A 73 18.92 -6.71 -3.50
C SER A 73 19.82 -5.72 -2.75
N LEU A 74 19.24 -4.88 -1.90
CA LEU A 74 19.99 -3.93 -1.08
C LEU A 74 20.88 -4.63 -0.05
N ALA A 75 20.43 -5.74 0.52
CA ALA A 75 21.21 -6.59 1.43
C ALA A 75 22.32 -7.35 0.71
N THR A 76 22.13 -7.73 -0.55
CA THR A 76 23.20 -8.32 -1.38
C THR A 76 24.25 -7.28 -1.73
N ILE A 77 23.84 -6.04 -2.03
CA ILE A 77 24.76 -4.92 -2.27
C ILE A 77 25.47 -4.51 -0.97
N ALA A 78 24.76 -4.45 0.17
CA ALA A 78 25.34 -4.16 1.48
C ALA A 78 26.22 -5.33 2.01
N GLY A 79 25.87 -6.57 1.64
CA GLY A 79 26.66 -7.77 1.92
C GLY A 79 27.86 -7.94 0.99
N ALA A 80 27.83 -7.34 -0.20
CA ALA A 80 28.99 -7.21 -1.11
C ALA A 80 29.83 -5.95 -0.83
N ALA A 81 29.35 -5.03 0.02
CA ALA A 81 30.09 -3.84 0.43
C ALA A 81 31.29 -4.06 1.40
N PRO A 82 31.57 -5.22 2.04
CA PRO A 82 32.72 -5.33 2.93
C PRO A 82 34.05 -5.69 2.22
N MET A 83 34.17 -5.48 0.90
CA MET A 83 35.41 -5.75 0.16
C MET A 83 35.92 -4.57 -0.70
N ILE A 84 35.49 -3.33 -0.45
CA ILE A 84 36.16 -2.10 -0.95
C ILE A 84 36.21 -1.05 0.18
N GLY A 85 36.66 -1.45 1.35
CA GLY A 85 36.63 -0.62 2.56
C GLY A 85 37.70 -0.96 3.60
N PHE A 86 38.86 -1.47 3.17
CA PHE A 86 40.10 -1.46 3.93
C PHE A 86 41.23 -0.94 3.04
#